data_AF-A0AA88WKA4-F1
#
_entry.id   AF-A0AA88WKA4-F1
#
_cell.length_a   1.000
_cell.length_b   1.000
_cell.length_c   1.000
_cell.angle_alpha   90.00
_cell.angle_beta   90.00
_cell.angle_gamma   90.00
#
_symmetry.space_group_name_H-M   'P 1'
#
loop_
_entity.id
_entity.type
_entity.pdbx_description
1 polymer ?
#
loop_
_entity_poly.entity_id
_entity_poly.type
_entity_poly.pdbx_seq_one_letter_code
_entity_poly.pdbx_strand_id
1 'polypeptide(L)'
;MAMEMNKPSIVMLFVQLVYAGMALLSKSAIAHGMNPYVFVVYRQAIATLFLAPFAFFLDRVESVQIKQCHGLAKVLGTIVGVSGAFVFAFVKGPPLKFMSFSYPANSREVSIWFSSKGQWLKGSLMMLSANTAWSFWLNMQACLMKQYPAKLRLVTLQCFFSCIQSAIWAIAMERNMSSWKLGWDANLFSVVYCGIVVVGITYWLQLWAIEKKGPVFTAMFTPLALILTAIFSAILWKEILHLGSVCGTILLVGGLYGVLWGKNKEVKTEPNEERAQMEEETTLECIVHK
;
A
#
# COMPACT_ATOMS: atom_id res chain seq x y z
N MET A 1 7.76 29.99 -4.99
CA MET A 1 7.79 28.73 -5.76
C MET A 1 8.38 27.54 -4.97
N ALA A 2 9.47 27.70 -4.20
CA ALA A 2 10.04 26.64 -3.35
C ALA A 2 9.10 26.07 -2.26
N MET A 3 8.16 26.87 -1.75
CA MET A 3 7.23 26.44 -0.71
C MET A 3 6.17 25.44 -1.21
N GLU A 4 5.78 25.47 -2.50
CA GLU A 4 4.86 24.49 -3.10
C GLU A 4 5.53 23.13 -3.33
N MET A 5 6.83 23.12 -3.61
CA MET A 5 7.59 21.89 -3.91
C MET A 5 7.81 21.01 -2.66
N ASN A 6 7.78 21.61 -1.47
CA ASN A 6 7.96 20.93 -0.18
C ASN A 6 6.68 20.31 0.38
N LYS A 7 5.49 20.82 -0.01
CA LYS A 7 4.21 20.35 0.57
C LYS A 7 4.01 18.84 0.40
N PRO A 8 4.19 18.24 -0.80
CA PRO A 8 3.97 16.79 -0.96
C PRO A 8 5.02 15.96 -0.22
N SER A 9 6.24 16.47 -0.06
CA SER A 9 7.29 15.78 0.70
C SER A 9 6.98 15.77 2.20
N ILE A 10 6.54 16.91 2.77
CA ILE A 10 6.13 17.01 4.18
C ILE A 10 4.91 16.12 4.45
N VAL A 11 3.92 16.15 3.55
CA VAL A 11 2.74 15.28 3.63
C VAL A 11 3.17 13.81 3.61
N MET A 12 4.09 13.42 2.73
CA MET A 12 4.60 12.04 2.69
C MET A 12 5.35 11.66 3.96
N LEU A 13 6.16 12.54 4.55
CA LEU A 13 6.82 12.27 5.84
C LEU A 13 5.80 12.03 6.96
N PHE A 14 4.75 12.85 7.01
CA PHE A 14 3.65 12.67 7.96
C PHE A 14 2.93 11.33 7.73
N VAL A 15 2.62 10.99 6.47
CA VAL A 15 2.01 9.71 6.08
C VAL A 15 2.84 8.52 6.57
N GLN A 16 4.17 8.55 6.39
CA GLN A 16 5.04 7.45 6.85
C GLN A 16 5.12 7.35 8.38
N LEU A 17 5.08 8.48 9.09
CA LEU A 17 5.01 8.49 10.55
C LEU A 17 3.71 7.85 11.05
N VAL A 18 2.59 8.15 10.42
CA VAL A 18 1.30 7.53 10.73
C VAL A 18 1.31 6.04 10.44
N TYR A 19 1.91 5.59 9.32
CA TYR A 19 2.08 4.15 9.05
C TYR A 19 2.96 3.45 10.08
N ALA A 20 4.00 4.10 10.58
CA ALA A 20 4.81 3.54 11.67
C ALA A 20 3.99 3.39 12.96
N GLY A 21 3.20 4.42 13.32
CA GLY A 21 2.27 4.35 14.44
C GLY A 21 1.25 3.22 14.29
N MET A 22 0.70 3.04 13.09
CA MET A 22 -0.21 1.93 12.76
C MET A 22 0.43 0.57 13.03
N ALA A 23 1.67 0.35 12.57
CA ALA A 23 2.36 -0.93 12.74
C ALA A 23 2.55 -1.28 14.23
N LEU A 24 2.93 -0.28 15.05
CA LEU A 24 3.14 -0.46 16.49
C LEU A 24 1.84 -0.69 17.24
N LEU A 25 0.79 0.08 16.93
CA LEU A 25 -0.53 -0.07 17.54
C LEU A 25 -1.19 -1.40 17.15
N SER A 26 -0.98 -1.86 15.91
CA SER A 26 -1.43 -3.18 15.45
C SER A 26 -0.68 -4.29 16.20
N LYS A 27 0.66 -4.17 16.34
CA LYS A 27 1.48 -5.11 17.11
C LYS A 27 1.03 -5.19 18.57
N SER A 28 0.82 -4.03 19.21
CA SER A 28 0.33 -3.94 20.59
C SER A 28 -1.03 -4.62 20.76
N ALA A 29 -1.97 -4.32 19.87
CA ALA A 29 -3.33 -4.78 20.01
C ALA A 29 -3.45 -6.31 19.77
N ILE A 30 -2.64 -6.85 18.85
CA ILE A 30 -2.50 -8.30 18.66
C ILE A 30 -1.84 -8.96 19.87
N ALA A 31 -0.82 -8.32 20.48
CA ALA A 31 -0.16 -8.84 21.67
C ALA A 31 -1.12 -8.94 22.88
N HIS A 32 -2.13 -8.07 22.97
CA HIS A 32 -3.20 -8.13 23.98
C HIS A 32 -4.33 -9.11 23.64
N GLY A 33 -4.13 -10.02 22.68
CA GLY A 33 -5.04 -11.11 22.38
C GLY A 33 -6.14 -10.79 21.36
N MET A 34 -6.09 -9.63 20.68
CA MET A 34 -7.03 -9.34 19.60
C MET A 34 -6.71 -10.16 18.35
N ASN A 35 -7.75 -10.75 17.75
CA ASN A 35 -7.59 -11.51 16.52
C ASN A 35 -7.22 -10.57 15.34
N PRO A 36 -6.10 -10.81 14.63
CA PRO A 36 -5.66 -9.97 13.52
C PRO A 36 -6.66 -9.86 12.37
N TYR A 37 -7.43 -10.92 12.09
CA TYR A 37 -8.42 -10.89 11.01
C TYR A 37 -9.58 -9.95 11.33
N VAL A 38 -10.08 -10.03 12.57
CA VAL A 38 -11.16 -9.19 13.07
C VAL A 38 -10.73 -7.72 13.15
N PHE A 39 -9.48 -7.46 13.55
CA PHE A 39 -8.89 -6.12 13.55
C PHE A 39 -8.95 -5.43 12.19
N VAL A 40 -8.60 -6.16 11.12
CA VAL A 40 -8.60 -5.62 9.74
C VAL A 40 -10.02 -5.26 9.30
N VAL A 41 -11.01 -6.10 9.63
CA VAL A 41 -12.42 -5.85 9.31
C VAL A 41 -12.91 -4.57 9.98
N TYR A 42 -12.71 -4.43 11.29
CA TYR A 42 -13.18 -3.25 12.01
C TYR A 42 -12.50 -1.97 11.55
N ARG A 43 -11.20 -2.01 11.26
CA ARG A 43 -10.48 -0.87 10.70
C ARG A 43 -11.11 -0.40 9.39
N GLN A 44 -11.41 -1.32 8.47
CA GLN A 44 -12.06 -0.98 7.21
C GLN A 44 -13.50 -0.49 7.39
N ALA A 45 -14.25 -1.10 8.32
CA ALA A 45 -15.63 -0.74 8.59
C ALA A 45 -15.72 0.70 9.13
N ILE A 46 -14.88 1.04 10.11
CA ILE A 46 -14.81 2.40 10.68
C ILE A 46 -14.38 3.41 9.62
N ALA A 47 -13.39 3.06 8.79
CA ALA A 47 -12.96 3.93 7.70
C ALA A 47 -14.09 4.21 6.69
N THR A 48 -14.84 3.17 6.31
CA THR A 48 -15.96 3.29 5.39
C THR A 48 -17.08 4.13 5.99
N LEU A 49 -17.44 3.89 7.26
CA LEU A 49 -18.46 4.65 7.98
C LEU A 49 -18.07 6.12 8.14
N PHE A 50 -16.78 6.40 8.37
CA PHE A 50 -16.25 7.75 8.47
C PHE A 50 -16.28 8.47 7.12
N LEU A 51 -15.79 7.83 6.05
CA LEU A 51 -15.67 8.44 4.72
C LEU A 51 -16.99 8.54 3.95
N ALA A 52 -17.92 7.60 4.15
CA ALA A 52 -19.20 7.54 3.45
C ALA A 52 -20.03 8.85 3.51
N PRO A 53 -20.23 9.49 4.68
CA PRO A 53 -20.95 10.76 4.73
C PRO A 53 -20.18 11.86 3.97
N PHE A 54 -18.86 11.99 4.13
CA PHE A 54 -18.09 12.99 3.40
C PHE A 54 -18.15 12.80 1.88
N ALA A 55 -18.07 11.55 1.41
CA ALA A 55 -18.23 11.24 0.00
C ALA A 55 -19.63 11.60 -0.51
N PHE A 56 -20.69 11.27 0.23
CA PHE A 56 -22.06 11.58 -0.16
C PHE A 56 -22.36 13.08 -0.19
N PHE A 57 -21.87 13.84 0.80
CA PHE A 57 -22.10 15.29 0.87
C PHE A 57 -21.28 16.06 -0.16
N LEU A 58 -20.04 15.64 -0.46
CA LEU A 58 -19.16 16.33 -1.41
C LEU A 58 -19.46 15.94 -2.87
N ASP A 59 -19.89 14.71 -3.16
CA ASP A 59 -20.32 14.29 -4.50
C ASP A 59 -21.65 14.92 -4.92
N ARG A 60 -22.46 15.46 -4.00
CA ARG A 60 -23.72 16.14 -4.37
C ARG A 60 -23.49 17.41 -5.20
N VAL A 61 -22.26 17.94 -5.18
CA VAL A 61 -21.85 19.15 -5.91
C VAL A 61 -21.19 18.83 -7.26
N GLU A 62 -20.59 17.64 -7.40
CA GLU A 62 -20.09 17.11 -8.67
C GLU A 62 -21.09 16.10 -9.25
N SER A 63 -21.96 16.59 -10.14
CA SER A 63 -22.99 15.79 -10.80
C SER A 63 -22.45 14.46 -11.34
N VAL A 64 -23.00 13.39 -10.78
CA VAL A 64 -22.69 12.00 -11.04
C VAL A 64 -23.17 11.60 -12.45
N GLN A 65 -22.32 11.73 -13.46
CA GLN A 65 -22.52 11.08 -14.77
C GLN A 65 -22.11 9.60 -14.72
N ILE A 66 -22.87 8.76 -14.01
CA ILE A 66 -22.75 7.29 -14.12
C ILE A 66 -23.73 6.80 -15.17
N LYS A 67 -23.33 6.92 -16.44
CA LYS A 67 -23.89 6.12 -17.53
C LYS A 67 -22.80 5.78 -18.53
N GLN A 68 -21.88 4.91 -18.14
CA GLN A 68 -21.03 4.20 -19.11
C GLN A 68 -20.91 2.73 -18.73
N CYS A 69 -21.29 1.87 -19.68
CA CYS A 69 -21.23 0.41 -19.63
C CYS A 69 -19.84 -0.13 -19.17
N HIS A 70 -18.80 0.67 -19.38
CA HIS A 70 -17.43 0.44 -18.91
C HIS A 70 -17.28 0.30 -17.39
N GLY A 71 -18.07 1.04 -16.59
CA GLY A 71 -18.02 0.97 -15.13
C GLY A 71 -18.61 -0.34 -14.60
N LEU A 72 -19.75 -0.76 -15.16
CA LEU A 72 -20.38 -2.04 -14.80
C LEU A 72 -19.49 -3.23 -15.20
N ALA A 73 -18.84 -3.17 -16.36
CA ALA A 73 -17.91 -4.20 -16.81
C ALA A 73 -16.68 -4.34 -15.91
N LYS A 74 -16.13 -3.23 -15.39
CA LYS A 74 -15.03 -3.28 -14.40
C LYS A 74 -15.47 -3.87 -13.06
N VAL A 75 -16.66 -3.53 -12.59
CA VAL A 75 -17.21 -4.09 -11.35
C VAL A 75 -17.50 -5.58 -11.50
N LEU A 76 -18.15 -5.99 -12.60
CA LEU A 76 -18.40 -7.40 -12.92
C LEU A 76 -17.09 -8.18 -13.09
N GLY A 77 -16.10 -7.62 -13.79
CA GLY A 77 -14.79 -8.25 -13.94
C GLY A 77 -14.05 -8.44 -12.61
N THR A 78 -14.21 -7.49 -11.67
CA THR A 78 -13.63 -7.62 -10.32
C THR A 78 -14.35 -8.70 -9.51
N ILE A 79 -15.68 -8.77 -9.59
CA ILE A 79 -16.48 -9.82 -8.94
C ILE A 79 -16.13 -11.20 -9.51
N VAL A 80 -16.04 -11.31 -10.83
CA VAL A 80 -15.65 -12.54 -11.53
C VAL A 80 -14.22 -12.95 -11.19
N GLY A 81 -13.27 -12.01 -11.18
CA GLY A 81 -11.87 -12.28 -10.80
C GLY A 81 -11.71 -12.74 -9.35
N VAL A 82 -12.40 -12.07 -8.42
CA VAL A 82 -12.44 -12.47 -7.01
C VAL A 82 -13.06 -13.87 -6.88
N SER A 83 -14.20 -14.12 -7.53
CA SER A 83 -14.83 -15.45 -7.53
C SER A 83 -13.93 -16.53 -8.13
N GLY A 84 -13.19 -16.24 -9.21
CA GLY A 84 -12.23 -17.15 -9.83
C GLY A 84 -11.04 -17.47 -8.93
N ALA A 85 -10.54 -16.49 -8.16
CA ALA A 85 -9.49 -16.72 -7.17
C ALA A 85 -9.97 -17.61 -6.01
N PHE A 86 -11.22 -17.45 -5.57
CA PHE A 86 -11.84 -18.34 -4.58
C PHE A 86 -12.01 -19.76 -5.15
N VAL A 87 -12.50 -19.92 -6.38
CA VAL A 87 -12.62 -21.23 -7.02
C VAL A 87 -11.25 -21.89 -7.16
N PHE A 88 -10.21 -21.15 -7.60
CA PHE A 88 -8.84 -21.66 -7.70
C PHE A 88 -8.26 -22.09 -6.34
N ALA A 89 -8.53 -21.33 -5.27
CA ALA A 89 -8.01 -21.62 -3.94
C ALA A 89 -8.70 -22.82 -3.26
N PHE A 90 -9.99 -23.04 -3.51
CA PHE A 90 -10.80 -24.03 -2.82
C PHE A 90 -11.12 -25.29 -3.63
N VAL A 91 -11.02 -25.25 -4.97
CA VAL A 91 -11.23 -26.41 -5.84
C VAL A 91 -9.89 -27.11 -6.10
N LYS A 92 -9.56 -28.09 -5.26
CA LYS A 92 -8.47 -29.03 -5.55
C LYS A 92 -8.94 -30.08 -6.55
N GLY A 93 -8.60 -29.89 -7.82
CA GLY A 93 -8.74 -30.92 -8.85
C GLY A 93 -7.61 -31.97 -8.80
N PRO A 94 -7.78 -33.13 -9.47
CA PRO A 94 -6.69 -34.10 -9.65
C PRO A 94 -5.50 -33.45 -10.38
N PRO A 95 -4.26 -33.87 -10.09
CA PRO A 95 -3.08 -33.27 -10.69
C PRO A 95 -3.10 -33.44 -12.21
N LEU A 96 -3.22 -32.34 -12.93
CA LEU A 96 -3.09 -32.34 -14.38
C LEU A 96 -1.60 -32.47 -14.73
N LYS A 97 -1.17 -33.69 -15.10
CA LYS A 97 0.15 -33.98 -15.66
C LYS A 97 0.27 -33.30 -17.03
N PHE A 98 0.63 -32.01 -17.03
CA PHE A 98 0.76 -31.24 -18.27
C PHE A 98 2.10 -31.43 -18.99
N MET A 99 3.11 -32.08 -18.38
CA MET A 99 4.36 -32.33 -19.08
C MET A 99 5.16 -33.48 -18.46
N SER A 100 5.26 -34.59 -19.20
CA SER A 100 6.26 -35.62 -18.97
C SER A 100 7.61 -35.14 -19.51
N PHE A 101 8.36 -34.38 -18.70
CA PHE A 101 9.78 -34.22 -18.96
C PHE A 101 10.48 -35.44 -18.36
N SER A 102 10.90 -36.36 -19.23
CA SER A 102 11.72 -37.52 -18.86
C SER A 102 13.08 -37.04 -18.35
N TYR A 103 13.32 -37.18 -17.05
CA TYR A 103 14.68 -37.21 -16.49
C TYR A 103 15.07 -38.66 -16.21
N PRO A 104 16.27 -39.11 -16.59
CA PRO A 104 16.74 -40.45 -16.26
C PRO A 104 17.00 -40.54 -14.76
N ALA A 105 16.54 -41.64 -14.17
CA ALA A 105 16.77 -42.00 -12.78
C ALA A 105 18.27 -42.27 -12.54
N ASN A 106 18.89 -41.50 -11.64
CA ASN A 106 19.80 -42.03 -10.65
C ASN A 106 20.18 -40.97 -9.60
N SER A 107 19.72 -41.13 -8.36
CA SER A 107 20.54 -40.94 -7.15
C SER A 107 19.64 -40.88 -5.90
N ARG A 108 19.79 -41.93 -5.08
CA ARG A 108 19.72 -42.01 -3.62
C ARG A 108 18.78 -41.03 -2.90
N GLU A 109 17.80 -41.63 -2.24
CA GLU A 109 17.08 -41.04 -1.11
C GLU A 109 18.05 -40.30 -0.17
N VAL A 110 17.92 -38.98 -0.11
CA VAL A 110 18.36 -38.19 1.04
C VAL A 110 17.09 -37.79 1.77
N SER A 111 16.80 -38.51 2.86
CA SER A 111 15.84 -38.10 3.88
C SER A 111 16.32 -36.79 4.52
N ILE A 112 15.97 -35.65 3.92
CA ILE A 112 16.22 -34.35 4.52
C ILE A 112 15.17 -34.16 5.61
N TRP A 113 15.64 -34.25 6.85
CA TRP A 113 14.95 -33.80 8.06
C TRP A 113 14.37 -32.38 7.85
N PHE A 114 13.06 -32.29 7.58
CA PHE A 114 12.34 -31.03 7.48
C PHE A 114 11.98 -30.53 8.89
N SER A 115 12.87 -29.73 9.47
CA SER A 115 12.57 -28.88 10.61
C SER A 115 13.14 -27.47 10.39
N SER A 116 12.32 -26.45 10.66
CA SER A 116 12.62 -25.00 10.70
C SER A 116 12.79 -24.19 9.39
N LYS A 117 13.38 -24.71 8.29
CA LYS A 117 13.66 -23.86 7.08
C LYS A 117 12.43 -23.44 6.24
N GLY A 118 11.35 -24.21 6.24
CA GLY A 118 10.18 -23.96 5.38
C GLY A 118 9.37 -22.71 5.75
N GLN A 119 9.37 -22.30 7.01
CA GLN A 119 8.60 -21.14 7.48
C GLN A 119 9.24 -19.80 7.07
N TRP A 120 10.57 -19.71 7.08
CA TRP A 120 11.31 -18.54 6.60
C TRP A 120 11.09 -18.29 5.10
N LEU A 121 11.14 -19.35 4.29
CA LEU A 121 10.88 -19.24 2.85
C LEU A 121 9.44 -18.82 2.56
N LYS A 122 8.47 -19.39 3.29
CA LYS A 122 7.05 -19.00 3.18
C LYS A 122 6.85 -17.52 3.52
N GLY A 123 7.47 -17.03 4.59
CA GLY A 123 7.41 -15.62 4.98
C GLY A 123 7.97 -14.68 3.92
N SER A 124 9.15 -14.98 3.37
CA SER A 124 9.78 -14.20 2.32
C SER A 124 8.94 -14.16 1.03
N LEU A 125 8.37 -15.30 0.61
CA LEU A 125 7.48 -15.36 -0.56
C LEU A 125 6.17 -14.59 -0.33
N MET A 126 5.59 -14.68 0.87
CA MET A 126 4.42 -13.89 1.25
C MET A 126 4.73 -12.38 1.26
N MET A 127 5.92 -11.98 1.72
CA MET A 127 6.34 -10.58 1.71
C MET A 127 6.57 -10.06 0.30
N LEU A 128 7.20 -10.85 -0.58
CA LEU A 128 7.43 -10.47 -1.97
C LEU A 128 6.10 -10.23 -2.70
N SER A 129 5.17 -11.19 -2.58
CA SER A 129 3.83 -11.06 -3.19
C SER A 129 3.04 -9.88 -2.63
N ALA A 130 3.11 -9.61 -1.32
CA ALA A 130 2.51 -8.43 -0.72
C ALA A 130 3.09 -7.13 -1.29
N ASN A 131 4.42 -7.05 -1.47
CA ASN A 131 5.07 -5.86 -2.01
C ASN A 131 4.74 -5.64 -3.50
N THR A 132 4.62 -6.71 -4.27
CA THR A 132 4.16 -6.64 -5.67
C THR A 132 2.71 -6.19 -5.75
N ALA A 133 1.82 -6.73 -4.90
CA ALA A 133 0.43 -6.30 -4.82
C ALA A 133 0.30 -4.82 -4.43
N TRP A 134 1.10 -4.35 -3.46
CA TRP A 134 1.15 -2.94 -3.08
C TRP A 134 1.64 -2.04 -4.21
N SER A 135 2.65 -2.48 -4.97
CA SER A 135 3.14 -1.74 -6.13
C SER A 135 2.09 -1.66 -7.24
N PHE A 136 1.41 -2.77 -7.53
CA PHE A 136 0.31 -2.80 -8.50
C PHE A 136 -0.83 -1.88 -8.07
N TRP A 137 -1.17 -1.91 -6.78
CA TRP A 137 -2.17 -1.05 -6.17
C TRP A 137 -1.88 0.45 -6.40
N LEU A 138 -0.64 0.89 -6.15
CA LEU A 138 -0.23 2.29 -6.36
C LEU A 138 -0.36 2.73 -7.83
N ASN A 139 0.06 1.87 -8.76
CA ASN A 139 -0.06 2.14 -10.18
C ASN A 139 -1.52 2.20 -10.63
N MET A 140 -2.35 1.28 -10.13
CA MET A 140 -3.79 1.26 -10.41
C MET A 140 -4.47 2.53 -9.90
N GLN A 141 -4.14 3.01 -8.70
CA GLN A 141 -4.66 4.28 -8.18
C GLN A 141 -4.29 5.45 -9.09
N ALA A 142 -3.06 5.53 -9.59
CA ALA A 142 -2.65 6.58 -10.51
C ALA A 142 -3.46 6.56 -11.82
N CYS A 143 -3.76 5.38 -12.37
CA CYS A 143 -4.61 5.23 -13.55
C CYS A 143 -6.07 5.60 -13.27
N LEU A 144 -6.62 5.20 -12.12
CA LEU A 144 -8.00 5.48 -11.75
C LEU A 144 -8.25 6.99 -11.54
N MET A 145 -7.28 7.72 -10.99
CA MET A 145 -7.37 9.17 -10.77
C MET A 145 -7.45 9.97 -12.07
N LYS A 146 -6.92 9.45 -13.19
CA LYS A 146 -7.08 10.08 -14.51
C LYS A 146 -8.51 9.98 -15.05
N GLN A 147 -9.26 8.96 -14.63
CA GLN A 147 -10.61 8.67 -15.12
C GLN A 147 -11.72 9.15 -14.16
N TYR A 148 -11.41 9.26 -12.87
CA TYR A 148 -12.35 9.64 -11.82
C TYR A 148 -11.77 10.77 -10.96
N PRO A 149 -12.26 12.02 -11.09
CA PRO A 149 -11.77 13.16 -10.30
C PRO A 149 -12.26 13.13 -8.83
N ALA A 150 -13.34 12.39 -8.54
CA ALA A 150 -13.93 12.27 -7.20
C ALA A 150 -13.09 11.36 -6.27
N LYS A 151 -12.02 11.92 -5.68
CA LYS A 151 -11.01 11.23 -4.86
C LYS A 151 -11.61 10.53 -3.65
N LEU A 152 -12.48 11.23 -2.91
CA LEU A 152 -13.09 10.70 -1.68
C LEU A 152 -14.04 9.55 -1.97
N ARG A 153 -14.78 9.61 -3.07
CA ARG A 153 -15.66 8.53 -3.51
C ARG A 153 -14.86 7.28 -3.85
N LEU A 154 -13.74 7.42 -4.56
CA LEU A 154 -12.85 6.31 -4.89
C LEU A 154 -12.30 5.62 -3.64
N VAL A 155 -11.79 6.40 -2.68
CA VAL A 155 -11.29 5.85 -1.41
C VAL A 155 -12.41 5.19 -0.61
N THR A 156 -13.60 5.77 -0.58
CA THR A 156 -14.77 5.18 0.10
C THR A 156 -15.19 3.85 -0.51
N LEU A 157 -15.29 3.78 -1.84
CA LEU A 157 -15.64 2.54 -2.56
C LEU A 157 -14.58 1.46 -2.36
N GLN A 158 -13.31 1.83 -2.49
CA GLN A 158 -12.19 0.93 -2.15
C GLN A 158 -12.36 0.39 -0.74
N CYS A 159 -12.63 1.27 0.23
CA CYS A 159 -12.75 0.88 1.62
C CYS A 159 -13.91 -0.07 1.87
N PHE A 160 -15.03 0.18 1.21
CA PHE A 160 -16.22 -0.66 1.27
C PHE A 160 -15.95 -2.06 0.72
N PHE A 161 -15.35 -2.18 -0.47
CA PHE A 161 -15.01 -3.49 -1.04
C PHE A 161 -13.94 -4.22 -0.22
N SER A 162 -12.92 -3.51 0.28
CA SER A 162 -11.95 -4.09 1.20
C SER A 162 -12.58 -4.57 2.51
N CYS A 163 -13.60 -3.86 3.02
CA CYS A 163 -14.35 -4.29 4.21
C CYS A 163 -15.08 -5.61 3.94
N ILE A 164 -15.77 -5.72 2.80
CA ILE A 164 -16.49 -6.94 2.42
C ILE A 164 -15.52 -8.11 2.26
N GLN A 165 -14.42 -7.94 1.51
CA GLN A 165 -13.45 -9.00 1.27
C GLN A 165 -12.77 -9.47 2.57
N SER A 166 -12.36 -8.52 3.43
CA SER A 166 -11.77 -8.85 4.73
C SER A 166 -12.78 -9.52 5.66
N ALA A 167 -14.04 -9.10 5.66
CA ALA A 167 -15.09 -9.70 6.47
C ALA A 167 -15.35 -11.16 6.05
N ILE A 168 -15.48 -11.42 4.74
CA ILE A 168 -15.64 -12.79 4.22
C ILE A 168 -14.46 -13.67 4.65
N TRP A 169 -13.23 -13.17 4.50
CA TRP A 169 -12.03 -13.90 4.90
C TRP A 169 -11.95 -14.13 6.42
N ALA A 170 -12.28 -13.12 7.21
CA ALA A 170 -12.28 -13.22 8.67
C ALA A 170 -13.34 -14.21 9.17
N ILE A 171 -14.55 -14.20 8.61
CA ILE A 171 -15.61 -15.17 8.94
C ILE A 171 -15.20 -16.59 8.53
N ALA A 172 -14.49 -16.74 7.41
CA ALA A 172 -14.01 -18.04 6.96
C ALA A 172 -12.93 -18.62 7.88
N MET A 173 -12.02 -17.78 8.37
CA MET A 173 -10.91 -18.20 9.25
C MET A 173 -11.31 -18.29 10.72
N GLU A 174 -12.13 -17.36 11.22
CA GLU A 174 -12.53 -17.25 12.61
C GLU A 174 -14.06 -17.30 12.73
N ARG A 175 -14.59 -18.52 12.92
CA ARG A 175 -16.03 -18.77 13.10
C ARG A 175 -16.53 -18.54 14.53
N ASN A 176 -15.65 -18.35 15.51
CA ASN A 176 -16.06 -18.18 16.91
C ASN A 176 -16.52 -16.75 17.18
N MET A 177 -17.79 -16.60 17.59
CA MET A 177 -18.41 -15.28 17.87
C MET A 177 -17.76 -14.54 19.07
N SER A 178 -17.04 -15.24 19.94
CA SER A 178 -16.31 -14.63 21.07
C SER A 178 -15.18 -13.73 20.61
N SER A 179 -14.50 -14.08 19.52
CA SER A 179 -13.39 -13.30 18.93
C SER A 179 -13.85 -11.99 18.26
N TRP A 180 -15.16 -11.85 18.00
CA TRP A 180 -15.80 -10.66 17.43
C TRP A 180 -16.30 -9.69 18.50
N LYS A 181 -16.21 -10.03 19.79
CA LYS A 181 -16.59 -9.11 20.87
C LYS A 181 -15.49 -8.08 21.07
N LEU A 182 -15.69 -6.88 20.51
CA LEU A 182 -14.80 -5.75 20.73
C LEU A 182 -15.22 -4.99 22.00
N GLY A 183 -14.38 -5.02 23.04
CA GLY A 183 -14.58 -4.26 24.27
C GLY A 183 -14.16 -2.79 24.14
N TRP A 184 -14.53 -1.98 25.12
CA TRP A 184 -14.07 -0.58 25.27
C TRP A 184 -12.65 -0.52 25.84
N ASP A 185 -11.70 -1.07 25.09
CA ASP A 185 -10.30 -1.24 25.51
C ASP A 185 -9.32 -0.50 24.59
N ALA A 186 -8.03 -0.53 24.92
CA ALA A 186 -6.95 0.01 24.07
C ALA A 186 -6.97 -0.55 22.63
N ASN A 187 -7.53 -1.75 22.45
CA ASN A 187 -7.76 -2.37 21.15
C ASN A 187 -8.74 -1.57 20.29
N LEU A 188 -9.85 -1.06 20.86
CA LEU A 188 -10.80 -0.21 20.15
C LEU A 188 -10.13 1.10 19.72
N PHE A 189 -9.33 1.72 20.60
CA PHE A 189 -8.58 2.92 20.26
C PHE A 189 -7.63 2.68 19.07
N SER A 190 -6.90 1.56 19.08
CA SER A 190 -6.02 1.16 17.97
C SER A 190 -6.80 1.01 16.65
N VAL A 191 -7.95 0.33 16.68
CA VAL A 191 -8.82 0.16 15.52
C VAL A 191 -9.34 1.52 15.00
N VAL A 192 -9.82 2.39 15.89
CA VAL A 192 -10.37 3.71 15.52
C VAL A 192 -9.29 4.60 14.92
N TYR A 193 -8.10 4.66 15.53
CA TYR A 193 -6.95 5.35 14.96
C TYR A 193 -6.61 4.81 13.58
N CYS A 194 -6.53 3.48 13.43
CA CYS A 194 -6.20 2.83 12.18
C CYS A 194 -7.27 3.07 11.10
N GLY A 195 -8.55 3.16 11.46
CA GLY A 195 -9.64 3.39 10.52
C GLY A 195 -9.72 4.84 10.08
N ILE A 196 -9.78 5.78 11.03
CA ILE A 196 -9.99 7.20 10.73
C ILE A 196 -8.70 7.85 10.20
N VAL A 197 -7.60 7.73 10.94
CA VAL A 197 -6.36 8.43 10.61
C VAL A 197 -5.67 7.73 9.45
N VAL A 198 -5.45 6.43 9.54
CA VAL A 198 -4.62 5.72 8.56
C VAL A 198 -5.39 5.39 7.27
N VAL A 199 -6.65 4.98 7.34
CA VAL A 199 -7.42 4.69 6.11
C VAL A 199 -8.15 5.93 5.61
N GLY A 200 -8.74 6.74 6.49
CA GLY A 200 -9.43 7.97 6.07
C GLY A 200 -8.47 9.04 5.58
N ILE A 201 -7.67 9.61 6.49
CA ILE A 201 -6.85 10.79 6.23
C ILE A 201 -5.63 10.43 5.37
N THR A 202 -4.87 9.40 5.77
CA THR A 202 -3.60 9.07 5.13
C THR A 202 -3.80 8.55 3.70
N TYR A 203 -4.83 7.73 3.40
CA TYR A 203 -5.06 7.31 2.02
C TYR A 203 -5.48 8.48 1.13
N TRP A 204 -6.28 9.41 1.63
CA TRP A 204 -6.62 10.62 0.89
C TRP A 204 -5.37 11.49 0.61
N LEU A 205 -4.53 11.72 1.63
CA LEU A 205 -3.26 12.44 1.48
C LEU A 205 -2.30 11.75 0.52
N GLN A 206 -2.24 10.42 0.57
CA GLN A 206 -1.44 9.61 -0.32
C GLN A 206 -1.94 9.72 -1.76
N LEU A 207 -3.25 9.65 -1.97
CA LEU A 207 -3.87 9.81 -3.28
C LEU A 207 -3.61 11.21 -3.86
N TRP A 208 -3.70 12.23 -3.02
CA TRP A 208 -3.34 13.61 -3.38
C TRP A 208 -1.86 13.74 -3.75
N ALA A 209 -0.94 13.08 -3.02
CA ALA A 209 0.48 13.09 -3.36
C ALA A 209 0.78 12.36 -4.68
N ILE A 210 0.08 11.24 -4.96
CA ILE A 210 0.19 10.49 -6.22
C ILE A 210 -0.27 11.36 -7.40
N GLU A 211 -1.34 12.13 -7.25
CA GLU A 211 -1.82 13.02 -8.29
C GLU A 211 -0.84 14.16 -8.58
N LYS A 212 -0.16 14.69 -7.56
CA LYS A 212 0.76 15.82 -7.72
C LYS A 212 2.15 15.43 -8.22
N LYS A 213 2.70 14.30 -7.76
CA LYS A 213 4.09 13.90 -8.06
C LYS A 213 4.24 12.49 -8.64
N GLY A 214 3.13 11.79 -8.86
CA GLY A 214 3.09 10.43 -9.40
C GLY A 214 3.24 9.33 -8.34
N PRO A 215 2.88 8.08 -8.69
CA PRO A 215 2.94 6.94 -7.76
C PRO A 215 4.35 6.56 -7.34
N VAL A 216 5.34 6.79 -8.21
CA VAL A 216 6.76 6.55 -7.90
C VAL A 216 7.19 7.45 -6.74
N PHE A 217 6.75 8.72 -6.71
CA PHE A 217 7.11 9.64 -5.63
C PHE A 217 6.72 9.09 -4.26
N THR A 218 5.49 8.59 -4.13
CA THR A 218 4.98 7.96 -2.91
C THR A 218 5.79 6.72 -2.53
N ALA A 219 6.10 5.86 -3.49
CA ALA A 219 6.81 4.61 -3.26
C ALA A 219 8.21 4.82 -2.65
N MET A 220 8.91 5.88 -3.04
CA MET A 220 10.25 6.21 -2.51
C MET A 220 10.26 6.44 -0.99
N PHE A 221 9.15 6.90 -0.41
CA PHE A 221 9.07 7.15 1.04
C PHE A 221 8.70 5.91 1.85
N THR A 222 8.25 4.81 1.23
CA THR A 222 7.85 3.58 1.92
C THR A 222 8.93 2.99 2.86
N PRO A 223 10.24 2.98 2.49
CA PRO A 223 11.31 2.56 3.40
C PRO A 223 11.37 3.35 4.72
N LEU A 224 10.92 4.62 4.71
CA LEU A 224 10.98 5.50 5.88
C LEU A 224 10.03 5.03 6.98
N ALA A 225 8.84 4.51 6.64
CA ALA A 225 7.96 3.91 7.65
C ALA A 225 8.61 2.70 8.32
N LEU A 226 9.36 1.86 7.58
CA LEU A 226 10.08 0.72 8.17
C LEU A 226 11.15 1.18 9.17
N ILE A 227 11.92 2.21 8.80
CA ILE A 227 12.95 2.79 9.68
C ILE A 227 12.31 3.37 10.94
N LEU A 228 11.26 4.20 10.80
CA LEU A 228 10.56 4.78 11.94
C LEU A 228 9.94 3.71 12.84
N THR A 229 9.33 2.67 12.25
CA THR A 229 8.75 1.55 13.00
C THR A 229 9.83 0.82 13.79
N ALA A 230 11.00 0.55 13.18
CA ALA A 230 12.11 -0.12 13.85
C ALA A 230 12.63 0.70 15.03
N ILE A 231 12.84 2.01 14.84
CA ILE A 231 13.30 2.92 15.90
C ILE A 231 12.31 2.96 17.06
N PHE A 232 11.03 3.21 16.78
CA PHE A 232 10.01 3.29 17.84
C PHE A 232 9.75 1.93 18.50
N SER A 233 9.78 0.83 17.75
CA SER A 233 9.65 -0.53 18.32
C SER A 233 10.80 -0.81 19.28
N ALA A 234 12.03 -0.43 18.94
CA ALA A 234 13.19 -0.59 19.81
C ALA A 234 13.06 0.23 21.11
N ILE A 235 12.58 1.47 21.02
CA ILE A 235 12.40 2.36 22.18
C ILE A 235 11.28 1.86 23.10
N LEU A 236 10.11 1.52 22.52
CA LEU A 236 8.90 1.19 23.28
C LEU A 236 8.94 -0.22 23.89
N TRP A 237 9.43 -1.22 23.16
CA TRP A 237 9.48 -2.61 23.64
C TRP A 237 10.84 -3.04 24.20
N LYS A 238 11.87 -2.16 24.13
CA LYS A 238 13.26 -2.50 24.50
C LYS A 238 13.75 -3.81 23.89
N GLU A 239 13.25 -4.13 22.68
CA GLU A 239 13.62 -5.35 21.97
C GLU A 239 15.10 -5.33 21.58
N ILE A 240 15.76 -6.47 21.72
CA ILE A 240 17.17 -6.62 21.37
C ILE A 240 17.30 -6.48 19.85
N LEU A 241 17.86 -5.36 19.40
CA LEU A 241 18.13 -5.13 17.99
C LEU A 241 19.22 -6.09 17.51
N HIS A 242 18.85 -7.04 16.66
CA HIS A 242 19.80 -7.91 15.99
C HIS A 242 20.66 -7.11 14.99
N LEU A 243 21.91 -7.52 14.83
CA LEU A 243 22.89 -6.93 13.88
C LEU A 243 22.32 -6.77 12.45
N GLY A 244 21.50 -7.72 12.01
CA GLY A 244 20.82 -7.66 10.71
C GLY A 244 19.82 -6.51 10.59
N SER A 245 19.12 -6.13 11.67
CA SER A 245 18.21 -4.98 11.65
C SER A 245 18.96 -3.66 11.55
N VAL A 246 20.14 -3.55 12.18
CA VAL A 246 20.99 -2.36 12.11
C VAL A 246 21.59 -2.21 10.72
N CYS A 247 22.10 -3.30 10.14
CA CYS A 247 22.57 -3.31 8.75
C CYS A 247 21.44 -2.97 7.77
N GLY A 248 20.23 -3.51 8.00
CA GLY A 248 19.04 -3.22 7.20
C GLY A 248 18.61 -1.76 7.25
N THR A 249 18.60 -1.11 8.42
CA THR A 249 18.26 0.32 8.52
C THR A 249 19.30 1.20 7.83
N ILE A 250 20.59 0.89 7.93
CA ILE A 250 21.65 1.61 7.20
C ILE A 250 21.43 1.50 5.68
N LEU A 251 21.14 0.30 5.18
CA LEU A 251 20.86 0.08 3.75
C LEU A 251 19.59 0.82 3.30
N LEU A 252 18.52 0.83 4.09
CA LEU A 252 17.29 1.56 3.76
C LEU A 252 17.52 3.08 3.75
N VAL A 253 18.30 3.62 4.68
CA VAL A 253 18.68 5.05 4.70
C VAL A 253 19.54 5.39 3.49
N GLY A 254 20.54 4.57 3.17
CA GLY A 254 21.38 4.75 1.99
C GLY A 254 20.58 4.72 0.68
N GLY A 255 19.65 3.77 0.54
CA GLY A 255 18.74 3.68 -0.61
C GLY A 255 17.82 4.89 -0.73
N LEU A 256 17.21 5.34 0.37
CA LEU A 256 16.36 6.55 0.38
C LEU A 256 17.17 7.80 -0.01
N TYR A 257 18.37 7.95 0.55
CA TYR A 257 19.24 9.08 0.23
C TYR A 257 19.64 9.08 -1.26
N GLY A 258 20.03 7.93 -1.81
CA GLY A 258 20.35 7.80 -3.23
C GLY A 258 19.21 8.21 -4.15
N VAL A 259 17.98 7.80 -3.80
CA VAL A 259 16.77 8.17 -4.53
C VAL A 259 16.47 9.68 -4.44
N LEU A 260 16.54 10.27 -3.24
CA LEU A 260 16.35 11.71 -3.05
C LEU A 260 17.42 12.53 -3.77
N TRP A 261 18.67 12.06 -3.74
CA TRP A 261 19.79 12.66 -4.47
C TRP A 261 19.56 12.63 -5.99
N GLY A 262 19.12 11.48 -6.53
CA GLY A 262 18.76 11.34 -7.95
C GLY A 262 17.67 12.33 -8.36
N LYS A 263 16.57 12.37 -7.61
CA LYS A 263 15.46 13.31 -7.86
C LYS A 263 15.86 14.78 -7.74
N ASN A 264 16.71 15.13 -6.78
CA ASN A 264 17.21 16.50 -6.62
C ASN A 264 18.11 16.92 -7.78
N LYS A 265 18.78 15.97 -8.44
CA LYS A 265 19.57 16.23 -9.64
C LYS A 265 18.67 16.49 -10.85
N GLU A 266 17.62 15.69 -11.04
CA GLU A 266 16.59 15.92 -12.09
C GLU A 266 15.98 17.33 -12.00
N VAL A 267 15.55 17.73 -10.79
CA VAL A 267 14.92 19.04 -10.54
C VAL A 267 15.88 20.23 -10.70
N LYS A 268 17.20 20.02 -10.58
CA LYS A 268 18.20 21.07 -10.84
C LYS A 268 18.60 21.15 -12.31
N THR A 269 18.43 20.08 -13.07
CA THR A 269 18.75 20.02 -14.50
C THR A 269 17.65 20.67 -15.34
N GLU A 270 16.36 20.42 -15.06
CA GLU A 270 15.21 21.05 -15.77
C GLU A 270 15.27 22.59 -15.82
N PRO A 271 15.48 23.34 -14.72
CA PRO A 271 15.52 24.80 -14.77
C PRO A 271 16.78 25.37 -15.45
N ASN A 272 17.80 24.55 -15.71
CA ASN A 272 19.01 24.97 -16.41
C ASN A 272 18.91 24.67 -17.92
N GLU A 273 18.20 23.60 -18.31
CA GLU A 273 17.87 23.30 -19.71
C GLU A 273 16.82 24.26 -20.28
N GLU A 274 15.75 24.60 -19.54
CA GLU A 274 14.77 25.62 -19.99
C GLU A 274 15.41 27.00 -20.17
N ARG A 275 16.40 27.35 -19.33
CA ARG A 275 17.13 28.63 -19.41
C ARG A 275 18.12 28.65 -20.58
N ALA A 276 18.77 27.52 -20.85
CA ALA A 276 19.66 27.36 -22.01
C ALA A 276 18.90 27.36 -23.33
N GLN A 277 17.72 26.72 -23.37
CA GLN A 277 16.84 26.74 -24.55
C GLN A 277 16.30 28.15 -24.83
N MET A 278 15.95 28.91 -23.79
CA MET A 278 15.49 30.30 -23.94
C MET A 278 16.62 31.23 -24.44
N GLU A 279 17.88 31.04 -24.00
CA GLU A 279 19.05 31.76 -24.51
C GLU A 279 19.41 31.38 -25.97
N GLU A 280 19.28 30.11 -26.34
CA GLU A 280 19.54 29.61 -27.69
C GLU A 280 18.48 30.12 -28.70
N GLU A 281 17.22 30.20 -28.28
CA GLU A 281 16.12 30.74 -29.09
C GLU A 281 16.26 32.27 -29.28
N THR A 282 16.66 33.02 -28.25
CA THR A 282 16.92 34.47 -28.40
C THR A 282 18.12 34.77 -29.30
N THR A 283 19.17 33.95 -29.23
CA THR A 283 20.34 34.12 -30.09
C THR A 283 20.05 33.78 -31.56
N LEU A 284 19.22 32.77 -31.83
CA LEU A 284 18.75 32.45 -33.18
C LEU A 284 17.89 33.57 -33.79
N GLU A 285 16.95 34.15 -33.04
CA GLU A 285 16.14 35.29 -33.54
C GLU A 285 17.01 36.52 -33.86
N CYS A 286 18.06 36.79 -33.08
CA CYS A 286 18.99 37.90 -33.34
C CYS A 286 19.82 37.71 -34.61
N ILE A 287 20.06 36.46 -35.03
CA ILE A 287 20.83 36.13 -36.24
C ILE A 287 19.96 36.19 -37.49
N VAL A 288 18.68 35.80 -37.41
CA VAL A 288 17.75 35.78 -38.56
C VAL A 288 17.27 37.17 -38.96
N HIS A 289 17.24 38.14 -38.03
CA HIS A 289 16.76 39.50 -38.26
C HIS A 289 17.83 40.53 -38.67
N LYS A 290 19.03 40.09 -39.07
CA LYS A 290 20.13 40.93 -39.53
C LYS A 290 20.46 40.68 -41.00
#